data_AF-A0A8T0G3L1-F1
#
_entry.id   AF-A0A8T0G3L1-F1
#
_cell.length_a   1.000
_cell.length_b   1.000
_cell.length_c   1.000
_cell.angle_alpha   90.00
_cell.angle_beta   90.00
_cell.angle_gamma   90.00
#
_symmetry.space_group_name_H-M   'P 1'
#
loop_
_entity.id
_entity.type
_entity.pdbx_description
1 polymer ?
#
loop_
_entity_poly.entity_id
_entity_poly.type
_entity_poly.pdbx_seq_one_letter_code
_entity_poly.pdbx_strand_id
1 'polypeptide(L)'
;MHIVQQCGFKMAVLVIQMFFSKWEDEGEVDLKEQLEQLIVNTASRCLLGQEIRNSHLEKVTSLFHDLDNGMLPISVMFPYLPIPAHNRRDRARKEIAELFANVIKARKASGKTEPDMLQAFMDSKYRSLGRGTTEEECTGLLIAALFAGQHTSSITSTWTGAYLMKHKEFMPAVIEEQKEIIRRHGSHVDYDVLSEMTSLHRAMKEALRLHPPLILLLRQNHSDFNVTTREGKTFTIPKGHIVGTSPAFSNRLPYVYKDPDTYNPDRFAPGNEEDVKAGQFSYTSFGGGRHGCLGETFAYMQVKTVWSYLLQHFELELTSPFPEVDWNAMVVGIKGKVMVRYKRRQLTCE
;
A
#
# COMPACT_ATOMS: atom_id res chain seq x y z
N MET A 1 -12.17 9.90 -10.74
CA MET A 1 -10.90 9.31 -10.29
C MET A 1 -9.73 10.28 -10.46
N HIS A 2 -9.49 10.84 -11.65
CA HIS A 2 -8.42 11.83 -11.89
C HIS A 2 -8.42 13.07 -10.97
N ILE A 3 -9.57 13.67 -10.67
CA ILE A 3 -9.66 14.86 -9.80
C ILE A 3 -9.34 14.52 -8.33
N VAL A 4 -9.85 13.38 -7.83
CA VAL A 4 -9.55 12.85 -6.49
C VAL A 4 -8.06 12.50 -6.38
N GLN A 5 -7.47 11.97 -7.46
CA GLN A 5 -6.04 11.71 -7.54
C GLN A 5 -5.21 12.99 -7.45
N GLN A 6 -5.52 14.05 -8.23
CA GLN A 6 -4.72 15.28 -8.24
C GLN A 6 -4.84 16.13 -6.95
N CYS A 7 -6.04 16.31 -6.41
CA CYS A 7 -6.23 17.08 -5.16
C CYS A 7 -5.73 16.31 -3.93
N GLY A 8 -5.95 14.99 -3.88
CA GLY A 8 -5.38 14.13 -2.86
C GLY A 8 -3.85 14.16 -2.87
N PHE A 9 -3.24 14.28 -4.05
CA PHE A 9 -1.79 14.26 -4.23
C PHE A 9 -1.07 15.47 -3.64
N LYS A 10 -1.48 16.70 -4.00
CA LYS A 10 -0.86 17.92 -3.44
C LYS A 10 -0.90 17.93 -1.92
N MET A 11 -1.98 17.41 -1.34
CA MET A 11 -2.15 17.31 0.11
C MET A 11 -1.29 16.20 0.73
N ALA A 12 -1.08 15.08 0.05
CA ALA A 12 -0.17 14.03 0.50
C ALA A 12 1.29 14.55 0.58
N VAL A 13 1.73 15.32 -0.42
CA VAL A 13 3.06 15.97 -0.42
C VAL A 13 3.21 16.89 0.79
N LEU A 14 2.21 17.72 1.09
CA LEU A 14 2.22 18.60 2.27
C LEU A 14 2.30 17.80 3.58
N VAL A 15 1.56 16.71 3.71
CA VAL A 15 1.63 15.84 4.91
C VAL A 15 3.03 15.25 5.06
N ILE A 16 3.67 14.81 3.97
CA ILE A 16 5.04 14.29 3.97
C ILE A 16 6.03 15.37 4.40
N GLN A 17 5.93 16.57 3.83
CA GLN A 17 6.77 17.71 4.19
C GLN A 17 6.64 18.07 5.67
N MET A 18 5.40 18.18 6.19
CA MET A 18 5.14 18.48 7.60
C MET A 18 5.57 17.35 8.55
N PHE A 19 5.56 16.11 8.09
CA PHE A 19 5.99 14.97 8.89
C PHE A 19 7.51 15.00 9.08
N PHE A 20 8.25 15.13 7.98
CA PHE A 20 9.71 15.13 8.00
C PHE A 20 10.33 16.49 8.35
N SER A 21 9.57 17.59 8.39
CA SER A 21 10.07 18.87 8.95
C SER A 21 10.37 18.78 10.44
N LYS A 22 9.85 17.75 11.13
CA LYS A 22 10.11 17.48 12.55
C LYS A 22 11.43 16.76 12.81
N TRP A 23 12.04 16.17 11.78
CA TRP A 23 13.37 15.55 11.93
C TRP A 23 14.43 16.63 12.14
N GLU A 24 15.49 16.34 12.87
CA GLU A 24 16.60 17.28 13.05
C GLU A 24 17.55 17.24 11.85
N ASP A 25 18.73 17.85 11.94
CA ASP A 25 19.73 17.82 10.86
C ASP A 25 20.35 16.43 10.68
N GLU A 26 20.46 15.66 11.76
CA GLU A 26 20.90 14.27 11.73
C GLU A 26 20.29 13.51 12.91
N GLY A 27 20.21 12.19 12.81
CA GLY A 27 19.70 11.36 13.89
C GLY A 27 19.54 9.90 13.51
N GLU A 28 18.88 9.13 14.37
CA GLU A 28 18.56 7.73 14.14
C GLU A 28 17.10 7.46 14.51
N VAL A 29 16.38 6.72 13.66
CA VAL A 29 14.96 6.41 13.82
C VAL A 29 14.65 4.95 13.48
N ASP A 30 13.55 4.43 14.02
CA ASP A 30 12.93 3.22 13.48
C ASP A 30 12.14 3.58 12.22
N LEU A 31 12.71 3.32 11.05
CA LEU A 31 12.11 3.64 9.76
C LEU A 31 10.74 2.98 9.58
N LYS A 32 10.55 1.76 10.11
CA LYS A 32 9.28 1.05 10.03
C LYS A 32 8.17 1.85 10.73
N GLU A 33 8.40 2.24 11.98
CA GLU A 33 7.45 3.03 12.78
C GLU A 33 7.12 4.37 12.09
N GLN A 34 8.14 5.06 11.58
CA GLN A 34 7.97 6.34 10.89
C GLN A 34 7.11 6.19 9.62
N LEU A 35 7.36 5.15 8.83
CA LEU A 35 6.61 4.87 7.60
C LEU A 35 5.18 4.40 7.89
N GLU A 36 4.96 3.57 8.91
CA GLU A 36 3.62 3.17 9.35
C GLU A 36 2.79 4.41 9.72
N GLN A 37 3.34 5.31 10.54
CA GLN A 37 2.65 6.54 10.95
C GLN A 37 2.39 7.47 9.75
N LEU A 38 3.36 7.65 8.86
CA LEU A 38 3.22 8.52 7.69
C LEU A 38 2.18 7.99 6.69
N ILE A 39 2.15 6.68 6.44
CA ILE A 39 1.20 6.05 5.53
C ILE A 39 -0.23 6.19 6.06
N VAL A 40 -0.44 6.02 7.37
CA VAL A 40 -1.74 6.27 8.01
C VAL A 40 -2.16 7.73 7.84
N ASN A 41 -1.25 8.68 8.07
CA ASN A 41 -1.55 10.10 7.98
C ASN A 41 -1.91 10.54 6.54
N THR A 42 -1.15 10.07 5.56
CA THR A 42 -1.41 10.36 4.15
C THR A 42 -2.68 9.67 3.65
N ALA A 43 -2.91 8.40 3.99
CA ALA A 43 -4.12 7.67 3.66
C ALA A 43 -5.36 8.33 4.28
N SER A 44 -5.29 8.69 5.57
CA SER A 44 -6.39 9.38 6.25
C SER A 44 -6.74 10.71 5.58
N ARG A 45 -5.74 11.48 5.13
CA ARG A 45 -5.98 12.75 4.42
C ARG A 45 -6.65 12.54 3.06
N CYS A 46 -6.20 11.53 2.29
CA CYS A 46 -6.70 11.26 0.95
C CYS A 46 -8.07 10.55 0.95
N LEU A 47 -8.34 9.73 1.97
CA LEU A 47 -9.50 8.83 2.00
C LEU A 47 -10.65 9.36 2.87
N LEU A 48 -10.36 9.92 4.05
CA LEU A 48 -11.38 10.23 5.07
C LEU A 48 -11.95 11.66 5.03
N GLY A 49 -11.36 12.53 4.22
CA GLY A 49 -11.74 13.94 4.15
C GLY A 49 -11.13 14.81 5.25
N GLN A 50 -11.31 16.13 5.11
CA GLN A 50 -10.66 17.11 5.98
C GLN A 50 -11.30 17.19 7.37
N GLU A 51 -12.60 16.93 7.47
CA GLU A 51 -13.41 17.02 8.69
C GLU A 51 -12.94 15.98 9.72
N ILE A 52 -12.79 14.74 9.28
CA ILE A 52 -12.30 13.65 10.12
C ILE A 52 -10.85 13.92 10.55
N ARG A 53 -10.01 14.37 9.62
CA ARG A 53 -8.62 14.70 9.94
C ARG A 53 -8.50 15.82 10.99
N ASN A 54 -9.26 16.90 10.83
CA ASN A 54 -9.08 18.08 11.67
C ASN A 54 -9.66 17.89 13.08
N SER A 55 -10.75 17.13 13.21
CA SER A 55 -11.51 17.10 14.47
C SER A 55 -11.55 15.72 15.15
N HIS A 56 -11.21 14.65 14.43
CA HIS A 56 -11.45 13.27 14.90
C HIS A 56 -10.30 12.30 14.62
N LEU A 57 -9.13 12.76 14.14
CA LEU A 57 -8.06 11.87 13.68
C LEU A 57 -7.60 10.90 14.78
N GLU A 58 -7.28 11.40 15.97
CA GLU A 58 -6.82 10.54 17.08
C GLU A 58 -7.85 9.49 17.47
N LYS A 59 -9.13 9.88 17.55
CA LYS A 59 -10.22 8.96 17.85
C LYS A 59 -10.36 7.91 16.75
N VAL A 60 -10.35 8.33 15.49
CA VAL A 60 -10.50 7.41 14.35
C VAL A 60 -9.31 6.46 14.25
N THR A 61 -8.08 6.93 14.45
CA THR A 61 -6.88 6.08 14.51
C THR A 61 -6.99 5.03 15.61
N SER A 62 -7.43 5.40 16.81
CA SER A 62 -7.65 4.47 17.92
C SER A 62 -8.71 3.41 17.57
N LEU A 63 -9.83 3.82 16.97
CA LEU A 63 -10.88 2.89 16.54
C LEU A 63 -10.41 1.96 15.41
N PHE A 64 -9.58 2.44 14.48
CA PHE A 64 -8.98 1.59 13.46
C PHE A 64 -8.00 0.57 14.06
N HIS A 65 -7.25 0.97 15.08
CA HIS A 65 -6.40 0.03 15.81
C HIS A 65 -7.23 -1.06 16.52
N ASP A 66 -8.39 -0.74 17.07
CA ASP A 66 -9.32 -1.74 17.62
C ASP A 66 -9.93 -2.65 16.53
N LEU A 67 -10.21 -2.12 15.34
CA LEU A 67 -10.64 -2.92 14.19
C LEU A 67 -9.57 -3.92 13.78
N ASP A 68 -8.32 -3.46 13.67
CA ASP A 68 -7.17 -4.25 13.23
C ASP A 68 -6.82 -5.36 14.22
N ASN A 69 -6.75 -5.03 15.52
CA ASN A 69 -6.57 -6.02 16.59
C ASN A 69 -7.76 -6.97 16.76
N GLY A 70 -8.88 -6.66 16.12
CA GLY A 70 -10.04 -7.54 15.98
C GLY A 70 -9.87 -8.66 14.96
N MET A 71 -8.83 -8.61 14.12
CA MET A 71 -8.58 -9.54 13.02
C MET A 71 -7.45 -10.51 13.36
N LEU A 72 -7.73 -11.38 14.32
CA LEU A 72 -6.82 -12.44 14.74
C LEU A 72 -6.87 -13.61 13.74
N PRO A 73 -5.86 -14.50 13.72
CA PRO A 73 -5.90 -15.71 12.89
C PRO A 73 -7.17 -16.56 13.13
N ILE A 74 -7.65 -16.63 14.37
CA ILE A 74 -8.89 -17.34 14.74
C ILE A 74 -10.15 -16.71 14.11
N SER A 75 -10.12 -15.40 13.82
CA SER A 75 -11.23 -14.65 13.21
C SER A 75 -11.53 -15.11 11.78
N VAL A 76 -10.57 -15.70 11.08
CA VAL A 76 -10.78 -16.27 9.73
C VAL A 76 -11.71 -17.49 9.79
N MET A 77 -11.58 -18.31 10.85
CA MET A 77 -12.40 -19.51 11.03
C MET A 77 -13.70 -19.22 11.80
N PHE A 78 -13.63 -18.34 12.81
CA PHE A 78 -14.75 -18.02 13.71
C PHE A 78 -14.93 -16.50 13.84
N PRO A 79 -15.40 -15.80 12.79
CA PRO A 79 -15.45 -14.33 12.75
C PRO A 79 -16.35 -13.69 13.82
N TYR A 80 -17.28 -14.44 14.41
CA TYR A 80 -18.25 -13.99 15.41
C TYR A 80 -18.04 -14.61 16.79
N LEU A 81 -16.87 -15.20 17.04
CA LEU A 81 -16.54 -15.75 18.37
C LEU A 81 -16.68 -14.66 19.44
N PRO A 82 -17.33 -14.90 20.60
CA PRO A 82 -17.58 -13.86 21.61
C PRO A 82 -16.32 -13.61 22.48
N ILE A 83 -15.21 -13.26 21.85
CA ILE A 83 -13.94 -12.92 22.52
C ILE A 83 -13.80 -11.40 22.68
N PRO A 84 -13.01 -10.92 23.67
CA PRO A 84 -12.80 -9.49 23.91
C PRO A 84 -12.35 -8.71 22.67
N ALA A 85 -11.52 -9.32 21.80
CA ALA A 85 -11.05 -8.70 20.56
C ALA A 85 -12.19 -8.41 19.57
N HIS A 86 -13.08 -9.38 19.32
CA HIS A 86 -14.24 -9.19 18.44
C HIS A 86 -15.26 -8.20 19.02
N ASN A 87 -15.47 -8.21 20.35
CA ASN A 87 -16.34 -7.25 21.00
C ASN A 87 -15.83 -5.80 20.85
N ARG A 88 -14.51 -5.58 20.97
CA ARG A 88 -13.89 -4.27 20.71
C ARG A 88 -13.99 -3.88 19.24
N ARG A 89 -13.69 -4.80 18.32
CA ARG A 89 -13.84 -4.61 16.87
C ARG A 89 -15.25 -4.15 16.50
N ASP A 90 -16.27 -4.86 16.97
CA ASP A 90 -17.66 -4.59 16.61
C ASP A 90 -18.15 -3.27 17.22
N ARG A 91 -17.66 -2.90 18.42
CA ARG A 91 -17.87 -1.57 19.00
C ARG A 91 -17.20 -0.49 18.15
N ALA A 92 -15.94 -0.67 17.79
CA ALA A 92 -15.19 0.28 16.99
C ALA A 92 -15.84 0.51 15.62
N ARG A 93 -16.34 -0.56 14.98
CA ARG A 93 -17.10 -0.48 13.72
C ARG A 93 -18.35 0.40 13.83
N LYS A 94 -19.08 0.31 14.95
CA LYS A 94 -20.26 1.13 15.21
C LYS A 94 -19.90 2.59 15.44
N GLU A 95 -18.89 2.85 16.27
CA GLU A 95 -18.43 4.22 16.54
C GLU A 95 -17.90 4.92 15.28
N ILE A 96 -17.15 4.22 14.43
CA ILE A 96 -16.70 4.76 13.13
C ILE A 96 -17.90 5.05 12.23
N ALA A 97 -18.92 4.18 12.21
CA ALA A 97 -20.14 4.40 11.43
C ALA A 97 -20.88 5.66 11.87
N GLU A 98 -21.01 5.88 13.17
CA GLU A 98 -21.65 7.08 13.71
C GLU A 98 -20.87 8.36 13.34
N LEU A 99 -19.54 8.32 13.43
CA LEU A 99 -18.68 9.44 13.02
C LEU A 99 -18.85 9.77 11.54
N PHE A 100 -18.73 8.77 10.65
CA PHE A 100 -18.88 9.01 9.21
C PHE A 100 -20.30 9.39 8.82
N ALA A 101 -21.34 8.82 9.45
CA ALA A 101 -22.72 9.21 9.20
C ALA A 101 -22.94 10.71 9.50
N ASN A 102 -22.37 11.22 10.59
CA ASN A 102 -22.46 12.64 10.93
C ASN A 102 -21.77 13.53 9.89
N VAL A 103 -20.58 13.14 9.41
CA VAL A 103 -19.88 13.88 8.34
C VAL A 103 -20.66 13.85 7.03
N ILE A 104 -21.18 12.68 6.63
CA ILE A 104 -21.97 12.53 5.40
C ILE A 104 -23.23 13.39 5.46
N LYS A 105 -23.95 13.39 6.59
CA LYS A 105 -25.14 14.23 6.79
C LYS A 105 -24.80 15.73 6.73
N ALA A 106 -23.71 16.14 7.37
CA ALA A 106 -23.26 17.53 7.33
C ALA A 106 -22.91 17.99 5.91
N ARG A 107 -22.19 17.16 5.14
CA ARG A 107 -21.89 17.44 3.73
C ARG A 107 -23.16 17.60 2.90
N LYS A 108 -24.08 16.64 2.99
CA LYS A 108 -25.39 16.70 2.29
C LYS A 108 -26.18 17.97 2.63
N ALA A 109 -26.24 18.35 3.90
CA ALA A 109 -26.95 19.54 4.34
C ALA A 109 -26.29 20.84 3.86
N SER A 110 -24.95 20.87 3.79
CA SER A 110 -24.19 22.05 3.35
C SER A 110 -24.17 22.27 1.84
N GLY A 111 -24.43 21.23 1.05
CA GLY A 111 -24.27 21.25 -0.41
C GLY A 111 -22.81 21.36 -0.90
N LYS A 112 -21.82 21.31 0.01
CA LYS A 112 -20.40 21.36 -0.35
C LYS A 112 -19.93 20.00 -0.89
N THR A 113 -19.07 20.04 -1.89
CA THR A 113 -18.43 18.87 -2.51
C THR A 113 -16.94 18.95 -2.24
N GLU A 114 -16.36 17.85 -1.74
CA GLU A 114 -14.93 17.76 -1.44
C GLU A 114 -14.23 16.78 -2.41
N PRO A 115 -12.97 17.04 -2.82
CA PRO A 115 -12.27 16.18 -3.77
C PRO A 115 -11.61 14.96 -3.08
N ASP A 116 -12.40 14.16 -2.38
CA ASP A 116 -11.93 12.97 -1.63
C ASP A 116 -12.74 11.69 -1.94
N MET A 117 -12.27 10.56 -1.42
CA MET A 117 -12.91 9.26 -1.67
C MET A 117 -14.30 9.16 -1.04
N LEU A 118 -14.53 9.80 0.11
CA LEU A 118 -15.84 9.83 0.75
C LEU A 118 -16.89 10.49 -0.16
N GLN A 119 -16.55 11.62 -0.77
CA GLN A 119 -17.43 12.28 -1.74
C GLN A 119 -17.71 11.36 -2.94
N ALA A 120 -16.68 10.70 -3.48
CA ALA A 120 -16.85 9.76 -4.59
C ALA A 120 -17.80 8.59 -4.23
N PHE A 121 -17.78 8.09 -3.00
CA PHE A 121 -18.74 7.09 -2.54
C PHE A 121 -20.14 7.66 -2.35
N MET A 122 -20.28 8.88 -1.82
CA MET A 122 -21.58 9.55 -1.68
C MET A 122 -22.26 9.78 -3.04
N ASP A 123 -21.49 10.12 -4.07
CA ASP A 123 -22.00 10.39 -5.42
C ASP A 123 -22.24 9.12 -6.24
N SER A 124 -21.74 7.97 -5.77
CA SER A 124 -21.85 6.70 -6.46
C SER A 124 -23.28 6.14 -6.45
N LYS A 125 -23.66 5.48 -7.55
CA LYS A 125 -24.98 4.86 -7.73
C LYS A 125 -24.86 3.42 -8.23
N TYR A 126 -25.72 2.55 -7.71
CA TYR A 126 -25.84 1.19 -8.20
C TYR A 126 -26.52 1.17 -9.57
N ARG A 127 -25.84 0.68 -10.61
CA ARG A 127 -26.36 0.62 -11.98
C ARG A 127 -27.68 -0.14 -12.10
N SER A 128 -27.82 -1.25 -11.36
CA SER A 128 -28.99 -2.12 -11.42
C SER A 128 -30.24 -1.55 -10.74
N LEU A 129 -30.06 -0.64 -9.78
CA LEU A 129 -31.14 -0.16 -8.91
C LEU A 129 -31.39 1.35 -9.03
N GLY A 130 -30.49 2.10 -9.64
CA GLY A 130 -30.51 3.57 -9.68
C GLY A 130 -30.32 4.26 -8.31
N ARG A 131 -30.31 3.50 -7.21
CA ARG A 131 -30.12 4.00 -5.85
C ARG A 131 -28.68 4.45 -5.61
N GLY A 132 -28.53 5.50 -4.82
CA GLY A 132 -27.23 5.90 -4.27
C GLY A 132 -26.71 4.90 -3.25
N THR A 133 -25.41 4.99 -2.98
CA THR A 133 -24.76 4.28 -1.88
C THR A 133 -25.25 4.85 -0.55
N THR A 134 -25.66 3.98 0.36
CA THR A 134 -26.15 4.36 1.69
C THR A 134 -24.99 4.82 2.59
N GLU A 135 -25.30 5.52 3.68
CA GLU A 135 -24.30 6.00 4.65
C GLU A 135 -23.50 4.84 5.27
N GLU A 136 -24.18 3.73 5.54
CA GLU A 136 -23.56 2.52 6.08
C GLU A 136 -22.64 1.83 5.05
N GLU A 137 -23.04 1.81 3.78
CA GLU A 137 -22.21 1.28 2.69
C GLU A 137 -20.98 2.17 2.44
N CYS A 138 -21.14 3.50 2.43
CA CYS A 138 -20.01 4.44 2.33
C CYS A 138 -19.01 4.21 3.47
N THR A 139 -19.51 4.07 4.70
CA THR A 139 -18.69 3.75 5.89
C THR A 139 -17.93 2.44 5.69
N GLY A 140 -18.62 1.37 5.28
CA GLY A 140 -18.00 0.07 5.05
C GLY A 140 -16.92 0.12 3.96
N LEU A 141 -17.17 0.84 2.87
CA LEU A 141 -16.22 1.01 1.77
C LEU A 141 -14.98 1.83 2.19
N LEU A 142 -15.15 2.86 3.02
CA LEU A 142 -14.02 3.63 3.58
C LEU A 142 -13.15 2.76 4.50
N ILE A 143 -13.77 2.00 5.41
CA ILE A 143 -13.07 1.08 6.29
C ILE A 143 -12.30 0.04 5.47
N ALA A 144 -12.94 -0.54 4.45
CA ALA A 144 -12.30 -1.50 3.56
C ALA A 144 -11.10 -0.90 2.80
N ALA A 145 -11.22 0.33 2.30
CA ALA A 145 -10.14 1.02 1.60
C ALA A 145 -8.93 1.29 2.51
N LEU A 146 -9.18 1.73 3.75
CA LEU A 146 -8.11 1.96 4.72
C LEU A 146 -7.42 0.67 5.15
N PHE A 147 -8.20 -0.35 5.48
CA PHE A 147 -7.66 -1.66 5.86
C PHE A 147 -6.79 -2.25 4.74
N ALA A 148 -7.23 -2.13 3.49
CA ALA A 148 -6.49 -2.63 2.33
C ALA A 148 -5.17 -1.87 2.07
N GLY A 149 -5.13 -0.56 2.32
CA GLY A 149 -4.01 0.30 1.93
C GLY A 149 -2.96 0.56 3.00
N GLN A 150 -3.30 0.44 4.28
CA GLN A 150 -2.43 0.89 5.38
C GLN A 150 -1.20 -0.01 5.58
N HIS A 151 -1.43 -1.29 5.87
CA HIS A 151 -0.35 -2.25 6.17
C HIS A 151 0.47 -2.57 4.92
N THR A 152 -0.21 -2.77 3.79
CA THR A 152 0.43 -3.16 2.53
C THR A 152 1.43 -2.10 2.06
N SER A 153 1.06 -0.81 2.07
CA SER A 153 1.94 0.29 1.66
C SER A 153 3.09 0.54 2.63
N SER A 154 2.86 0.49 3.95
CA SER A 154 3.91 0.73 4.96
C SER A 154 4.98 -0.35 4.96
N ILE A 155 4.58 -1.62 4.88
CA ILE A 155 5.48 -2.77 4.77
C ILE A 155 6.29 -2.68 3.46
N THR A 156 5.62 -2.41 2.35
CA THR A 156 6.27 -2.25 1.04
C THR A 156 7.29 -1.12 1.05
N SER A 157 6.91 0.02 1.62
CA SER A 157 7.80 1.18 1.75
C SER A 157 9.04 0.83 2.58
N THR A 158 8.86 0.14 3.69
CA THR A 158 9.96 -0.26 4.58
C THR A 158 10.92 -1.24 3.90
N TRP A 159 10.40 -2.27 3.22
CA TRP A 159 11.24 -3.19 2.45
C TRP A 159 12.00 -2.47 1.33
N THR A 160 11.33 -1.58 0.59
CA THR A 160 11.96 -0.79 -0.49
C THR A 160 13.17 -0.03 0.04
N GLY A 161 13.02 0.65 1.18
CA GLY A 161 14.11 1.36 1.85
C GLY A 161 15.23 0.45 2.30
N ALA A 162 14.90 -0.61 3.03
CA ALA A 162 15.88 -1.57 3.55
C ALA A 162 16.73 -2.17 2.41
N TYR A 163 16.10 -2.53 1.29
CA TYR A 163 16.81 -3.05 0.12
C TYR A 163 17.69 -2.00 -0.56
N LEU A 164 17.20 -0.78 -0.77
CA LEU A 164 17.99 0.29 -1.38
C LEU A 164 19.23 0.64 -0.54
N MET A 165 19.10 0.67 0.80
CA MET A 165 20.23 0.94 1.69
C MET A 165 21.23 -0.22 1.76
N LYS A 166 20.74 -1.47 1.67
CA LYS A 166 21.60 -2.67 1.67
C LYS A 166 22.33 -2.87 0.34
N HIS A 167 21.64 -2.65 -0.77
CA HIS A 167 22.14 -2.84 -2.14
C HIS A 167 22.52 -1.51 -2.77
N LYS A 168 23.64 -0.95 -2.28
CA LYS A 168 24.13 0.37 -2.66
C LYS A 168 24.44 0.49 -4.16
N GLU A 169 24.65 -0.63 -4.86
CA GLU A 169 24.83 -0.69 -6.31
C GLU A 169 23.65 -0.13 -7.11
N PHE A 170 22.42 -0.19 -6.58
CA PHE A 170 21.22 0.34 -7.26
C PHE A 170 20.90 1.79 -6.88
N MET A 171 21.49 2.31 -5.78
CA MET A 171 21.21 3.66 -5.28
C MET A 171 21.58 4.76 -6.29
N PRO A 172 22.74 4.73 -6.99
CA PRO A 172 23.11 5.79 -7.94
C PRO A 172 22.06 6.04 -9.02
N ALA A 173 21.46 4.99 -9.59
CA ALA A 173 20.44 5.13 -10.62
C ALA A 173 19.18 5.82 -10.09
N VAL A 174 18.78 5.51 -8.86
CA VAL A 174 17.63 6.14 -8.21
C VAL A 174 17.93 7.60 -7.85
N ILE A 175 19.13 7.90 -7.37
CA ILE A 175 19.53 9.29 -7.04
C ILE A 175 19.64 10.15 -8.30
N GLU A 176 20.23 9.65 -9.38
CA GLU A 176 20.30 10.38 -10.64
C GLU A 176 18.91 10.64 -11.22
N GLU A 177 18.00 9.66 -11.10
CA GLU A 177 16.59 9.87 -11.42
C GLU A 177 15.98 11.00 -10.60
N GLN A 178 16.24 11.09 -9.29
CA GLN A 178 15.73 12.19 -8.47
C GLN A 178 16.33 13.54 -8.87
N LYS A 179 17.63 13.60 -9.22
CA LYS A 179 18.26 14.82 -9.74
C LYS A 179 17.60 15.29 -11.03
N GLU A 180 17.31 14.37 -11.96
CA GLU A 180 16.64 14.72 -13.22
C GLU A 180 15.20 15.20 -13.00
N ILE A 181 14.47 14.59 -12.06
CA ILE A 181 13.14 15.07 -11.69
C ILE A 181 13.21 16.51 -11.13
N ILE A 182 14.17 16.81 -10.25
CA ILE A 182 14.35 18.18 -9.74
C ILE A 182 14.73 19.13 -10.89
N ARG A 183 15.61 18.72 -11.81
CA ARG A 183 16.03 19.54 -12.95
C ARG A 183 14.87 19.92 -13.86
N ARG A 184 13.93 18.99 -14.12
CA ARG A 184 12.77 19.22 -14.99
C ARG A 184 11.61 19.92 -14.29
N HIS A 185 11.33 19.54 -13.05
CA HIS A 185 10.07 19.88 -12.37
C HIS A 185 10.26 20.69 -11.08
N GLY A 186 11.50 20.92 -10.64
CA GLY A 186 11.80 21.62 -9.40
C GLY A 186 11.31 20.85 -8.17
N SER A 187 10.60 21.56 -7.29
CA SER A 187 9.95 20.97 -6.10
C SER A 187 8.53 20.47 -6.38
N HIS A 188 8.02 20.63 -7.61
CA HIS A 188 6.69 20.17 -7.97
C HIS A 188 6.70 18.65 -8.19
N VAL A 189 5.79 17.97 -7.50
CA VAL A 189 5.53 16.55 -7.67
C VAL A 189 4.04 16.40 -7.88
N ASP A 190 3.66 15.66 -8.92
CA ASP A 190 2.30 15.19 -9.17
C ASP A 190 2.32 13.77 -9.77
N TYR A 191 1.15 13.30 -10.21
CA TYR A 191 1.02 11.97 -10.80
C TYR A 191 1.91 11.77 -12.03
N ASP A 192 2.01 12.77 -12.90
CA ASP A 192 2.74 12.66 -14.16
C ASP A 192 4.24 12.65 -13.87
N VAL A 193 4.71 13.51 -12.97
CA VAL A 193 6.10 13.51 -12.49
C VAL A 193 6.48 12.18 -11.85
N LEU A 194 5.60 11.61 -11.01
CA LEU A 194 5.86 10.30 -10.42
C LEU A 194 5.93 9.22 -11.50
N SER A 195 5.13 9.28 -12.57
CA SER A 195 5.17 8.28 -13.63
C SER A 195 6.53 8.18 -14.34
N GLU A 196 7.31 9.27 -14.36
CA GLU A 196 8.66 9.32 -14.91
C GLU A 196 9.71 8.58 -14.03
N MET A 197 9.43 8.34 -12.75
CA MET A 197 10.37 7.68 -11.83
C MET A 197 10.41 6.14 -12.02
N THR A 198 11.09 5.70 -13.07
CA THR A 198 11.19 4.29 -13.48
C THR A 198 12.12 3.46 -12.59
N SER A 199 13.24 4.00 -12.13
CA SER A 199 14.23 3.31 -11.29
C SER A 199 13.70 3.09 -9.89
N LEU A 200 13.11 4.11 -9.26
CA LEU A 200 12.43 3.95 -7.98
C LEU A 200 11.24 2.98 -8.08
N HIS A 201 10.49 3.02 -9.19
CA HIS A 201 9.40 2.06 -9.42
C HIS A 201 9.91 0.62 -9.50
N ARG A 202 11.00 0.36 -10.23
CA ARG A 202 11.62 -0.98 -10.32
C ARG A 202 12.14 -1.47 -8.97
N ALA A 203 12.75 -0.59 -8.17
CA ALA A 203 13.21 -0.91 -6.82
C ALA A 203 12.04 -1.34 -5.92
N MET A 204 10.96 -0.56 -5.92
CA MET A 204 9.74 -0.90 -5.18
C MET A 204 9.09 -2.20 -5.68
N LYS A 205 9.01 -2.39 -7.01
CA LYS A 205 8.44 -3.59 -7.64
C LYS A 205 9.24 -4.84 -7.25
N GLU A 206 10.56 -4.75 -7.16
CA GLU A 206 11.41 -5.87 -6.71
C GLU A 206 11.24 -6.17 -5.22
N ALA A 207 11.10 -5.14 -4.38
CA ALA A 207 10.77 -5.33 -2.97
C ALA A 207 9.40 -6.05 -2.81
N LEU A 208 8.38 -5.65 -3.58
CA LEU A 208 7.07 -6.32 -3.63
C LEU A 208 7.13 -7.73 -4.21
N ARG A 209 8.03 -8.02 -5.14
CA ARG A 209 8.24 -9.37 -5.68
C ARG A 209 8.74 -10.29 -4.58
N LEU A 210 9.77 -9.84 -3.85
CA LEU A 210 10.41 -10.62 -2.80
C LEU A 210 9.55 -10.75 -1.54
N HIS A 211 8.83 -9.69 -1.18
CA HIS A 211 8.00 -9.61 0.03
C HIS A 211 6.59 -9.10 -0.28
N PRO A 212 5.77 -9.89 -0.99
CA PRO A 212 4.38 -9.53 -1.19
C PRO A 212 3.65 -9.56 0.17
N PRO A 213 2.97 -8.45 0.58
CA PRO A 213 2.32 -8.40 1.90
C PRO A 213 1.23 -9.46 2.10
N LEU A 214 0.61 -9.93 1.01
CA LEU A 214 -0.33 -11.06 1.02
C LEU A 214 0.29 -12.25 0.29
N ILE A 215 0.55 -13.32 1.04
CA ILE A 215 1.31 -14.48 0.54
C ILE A 215 0.44 -15.59 -0.03
N LEU A 216 -0.87 -15.55 0.22
CA LEU A 216 -1.82 -16.56 -0.24
C LEU A 216 -3.17 -15.91 -0.56
N LEU A 217 -3.66 -16.14 -1.77
CA LEU A 217 -4.95 -15.68 -2.27
C LEU A 217 -5.84 -16.90 -2.50
N LEU A 218 -6.96 -16.96 -1.78
CA LEU A 218 -7.86 -18.13 -1.78
C LEU A 218 -9.15 -17.86 -2.53
N ARG A 219 -9.67 -18.87 -3.22
CA ARG A 219 -10.99 -18.85 -3.87
C ARG A 219 -11.71 -20.16 -3.63
N GLN A 220 -13.01 -20.09 -3.34
CA GLN A 220 -13.85 -21.27 -3.37
C GLN A 220 -14.28 -21.55 -4.81
N ASN A 221 -14.10 -22.78 -5.25
CA ASN A 221 -14.51 -23.20 -6.57
C ASN A 221 -16.03 -23.51 -6.61
N HIS A 222 -16.74 -22.98 -7.61
CA HIS A 222 -18.19 -23.18 -7.76
C HIS A 222 -18.58 -24.17 -8.87
N SER A 223 -17.61 -24.65 -9.67
CA SER A 223 -17.84 -25.59 -10.78
C SER A 223 -16.59 -26.43 -11.04
N ASP A 224 -16.75 -27.67 -11.49
CA ASP A 224 -15.59 -28.46 -11.91
C ASP A 224 -14.85 -27.76 -13.05
N PHE A 225 -13.52 -27.70 -12.98
CA PHE A 225 -12.69 -27.15 -14.05
C PHE A 225 -11.37 -27.91 -14.17
N ASN A 226 -10.76 -27.86 -15.36
CA ASN A 226 -9.49 -28.53 -15.62
C ASN A 226 -8.33 -27.53 -15.61
N VAL A 227 -7.20 -27.96 -15.05
CA VAL A 227 -5.92 -27.24 -15.08
C VAL A 227 -4.88 -28.13 -15.75
N THR A 228 -4.23 -27.62 -16.79
CA THR A 228 -3.11 -28.30 -17.45
C THR A 228 -1.80 -27.69 -16.96
N THR A 229 -0.87 -28.50 -16.47
CA THR A 229 0.45 -28.05 -16.05
C THR A 229 1.34 -27.74 -17.26
N ARG A 230 2.48 -27.10 -17.01
CA ARG A 230 3.47 -26.79 -18.04
C ARG A 230 4.02 -28.06 -18.73
N GLU A 231 4.04 -29.18 -18.02
CA GLU A 231 4.47 -30.50 -18.52
C GLU A 231 3.34 -31.23 -19.28
N GLY A 232 2.18 -30.59 -19.46
CA GLY A 232 1.06 -31.13 -20.24
C GLY A 232 0.12 -32.04 -19.44
N LYS A 233 0.28 -32.18 -18.12
CA LYS A 233 -0.59 -33.01 -17.29
C LYS A 233 -1.86 -32.25 -16.92
N THR A 234 -3.03 -32.82 -17.19
CA THR A 234 -4.33 -32.22 -16.85
C THR A 234 -4.87 -32.80 -15.55
N PHE A 235 -5.34 -31.92 -14.67
CA PHE A 235 -6.02 -32.25 -13.41
C PHE A 235 -7.41 -31.61 -13.40
N THR A 236 -8.41 -32.36 -12.95
CA THR A 236 -9.74 -31.83 -12.66
C THR A 236 -9.79 -31.34 -11.22
N ILE A 237 -10.18 -30.08 -11.04
CA ILE A 237 -10.41 -29.44 -9.75
C ILE A 237 -11.91 -29.49 -9.47
N PRO A 238 -12.38 -30.28 -8.49
CA PRO A 238 -13.79 -30.42 -8.21
C PRO A 238 -14.41 -29.14 -7.63
N LYS A 239 -15.70 -28.97 -7.86
CA LYS A 239 -16.54 -27.97 -7.19
C LYS A 239 -16.43 -28.12 -5.67
N GLY A 240 -16.43 -26.98 -4.98
CA GLY A 240 -16.36 -26.90 -3.52
C GLY A 240 -14.94 -26.87 -2.96
N HIS A 241 -13.92 -27.25 -3.74
CA HIS A 241 -12.53 -27.13 -3.33
C HIS A 241 -12.10 -25.66 -3.20
N ILE A 242 -11.16 -25.40 -2.29
CA ILE A 242 -10.49 -24.10 -2.17
C ILE A 242 -9.21 -24.15 -3.01
N VAL A 243 -9.07 -23.18 -3.91
CA VAL A 243 -7.88 -23.00 -4.75
C VAL A 243 -7.06 -21.84 -4.19
N GLY A 244 -5.76 -22.06 -4.04
CA GLY A 244 -4.82 -21.05 -3.55
C GLY A 244 -3.79 -20.67 -4.60
N THR A 245 -3.58 -19.38 -4.78
CA THR A 245 -2.43 -18.82 -5.51
C THR A 245 -1.54 -18.10 -4.53
N SER A 246 -0.24 -18.41 -4.51
CA SER A 246 0.70 -17.76 -3.60
C SER A 246 1.63 -16.81 -4.35
N PRO A 247 1.46 -15.48 -4.22
CA PRO A 247 2.40 -14.51 -4.76
C PRO A 247 3.82 -14.74 -4.23
N ALA A 248 3.97 -15.07 -2.95
CA ALA A 248 5.27 -15.35 -2.34
C ALA A 248 6.01 -16.51 -3.01
N PHE A 249 5.27 -17.52 -3.50
CA PHE A 249 5.84 -18.64 -4.23
C PHE A 249 6.02 -18.35 -5.72
N SER A 250 4.97 -17.85 -6.41
CA SER A 250 5.02 -17.59 -7.86
C SER A 250 6.08 -16.56 -8.22
N ASN A 251 6.26 -15.54 -7.38
CA ASN A 251 7.28 -14.53 -7.54
C ASN A 251 8.71 -15.07 -7.38
N ARG A 252 8.90 -16.33 -7.00
CA ARG A 252 10.21 -16.99 -6.82
C ARG A 252 10.47 -18.11 -7.83
N LEU A 253 9.61 -18.25 -8.85
CA LEU A 253 9.76 -19.32 -9.84
C LEU A 253 10.97 -19.05 -10.75
N PRO A 254 11.97 -19.94 -10.81
CA PRO A 254 13.22 -19.70 -11.55
C PRO A 254 13.04 -19.70 -13.08
N TYR A 255 11.93 -20.25 -13.58
CA TYR A 255 11.60 -20.17 -15.01
C TYR A 255 10.97 -18.81 -15.39
N VAL A 256 10.56 -18.02 -14.39
CA VAL A 256 10.06 -16.65 -14.57
C VAL A 256 11.19 -15.66 -14.27
N TYR A 257 11.81 -15.81 -13.10
CA TYR A 257 12.80 -14.87 -12.58
C TYR A 257 14.17 -15.52 -12.47
N LYS A 258 15.18 -14.94 -13.12
CA LYS A 258 16.56 -15.41 -12.98
C LYS A 258 17.09 -15.06 -11.58
N ASP A 259 17.76 -16.01 -10.93
CA ASP A 259 18.27 -15.86 -9.55
C ASP A 259 17.17 -15.29 -8.63
N PRO A 260 16.05 -16.03 -8.46
CA PRO A 260 14.79 -15.47 -7.95
C PRO A 260 14.87 -14.95 -6.52
N ASP A 261 15.86 -15.38 -5.73
CA ASP A 261 16.02 -14.93 -4.35
C ASP A 261 16.89 -13.68 -4.21
N THR A 262 17.52 -13.24 -5.31
CA THR A 262 18.36 -12.04 -5.35
C THR A 262 17.52 -10.80 -5.62
N TYR A 263 17.73 -9.75 -4.82
CA TYR A 263 17.18 -8.42 -5.09
C TYR A 263 17.90 -7.80 -6.29
N ASN A 264 17.19 -7.71 -7.41
CA ASN A 264 17.69 -7.11 -8.63
C ASN A 264 16.57 -6.32 -9.34
N PRO A 265 16.43 -5.00 -9.09
CA PRO A 265 15.46 -4.15 -9.79
C PRO A 265 15.62 -4.12 -11.31
N ASP A 266 16.84 -4.36 -11.83
CA ASP A 266 17.10 -4.32 -13.27
C ASP A 266 16.45 -5.49 -14.02
N ARG A 267 15.94 -6.51 -13.34
CA ARG A 267 15.10 -7.55 -14.00
C ARG A 267 13.84 -6.98 -14.66
N PHE A 268 13.40 -5.81 -14.20
CA PHE A 268 12.27 -5.06 -14.74
C PHE A 268 12.69 -3.93 -15.69
N ALA A 269 13.99 -3.79 -15.98
CA ALA A 269 14.50 -2.80 -16.93
C ALA A 269 14.03 -3.12 -18.36
N PRO A 270 13.87 -2.11 -19.23
CA PRO A 270 13.72 -2.32 -20.67
C PRO A 270 14.78 -3.28 -21.20
N GLY A 271 14.37 -4.28 -21.99
CA GLY A 271 15.27 -5.30 -22.50
C GLY A 271 15.44 -6.53 -21.59
N ASN A 272 15.18 -6.41 -20.28
CA ASN A 272 15.09 -7.56 -19.36
C ASN A 272 13.63 -8.01 -19.20
N GLU A 273 12.77 -7.16 -18.66
CA GLU A 273 11.30 -7.33 -18.54
C GLU A 273 10.86 -8.77 -18.24
N GLU A 274 11.51 -9.42 -17.27
CA GLU A 274 11.38 -10.87 -17.04
C GLU A 274 9.93 -11.30 -16.80
N ASP A 275 9.17 -10.50 -16.06
CA ASP A 275 7.76 -10.75 -15.77
C ASP A 275 6.86 -10.62 -17.00
N VAL A 276 7.15 -9.67 -17.90
CA VAL A 276 6.39 -9.48 -19.15
C VAL A 276 6.68 -10.63 -20.11
N LYS A 277 7.96 -10.99 -20.27
CA LYS A 277 8.40 -12.06 -21.17
C LYS A 277 7.90 -13.44 -20.75
N ALA A 278 7.78 -13.68 -19.44
CA ALA A 278 7.24 -14.93 -18.91
C ALA A 278 5.71 -15.06 -19.12
N GLY A 279 5.02 -13.95 -19.42
CA GLY A 279 3.62 -13.93 -19.79
C GLY A 279 2.69 -13.48 -18.65
N GLN A 280 1.38 -13.58 -18.90
CA GLN A 280 0.36 -13.12 -17.95
C GLN A 280 0.48 -13.84 -16.61
N PHE A 281 0.22 -13.11 -15.52
CA PHE A 281 0.26 -13.62 -14.15
C PHE A 281 1.62 -14.13 -13.67
N SER A 282 2.72 -13.65 -14.29
CA SER A 282 4.08 -13.92 -13.82
C SER A 282 4.45 -13.07 -12.59
N TYR A 283 4.05 -11.79 -12.60
CA TYR A 283 4.11 -10.90 -11.43
C TYR A 283 2.71 -10.77 -10.81
N THR A 284 2.56 -11.19 -9.54
CA THR A 284 1.23 -11.30 -8.91
C THR A 284 1.15 -10.65 -7.52
N SER A 285 2.06 -9.74 -7.19
CA SER A 285 2.05 -9.05 -5.89
C SER A 285 0.80 -8.20 -5.64
N PHE A 286 0.10 -7.78 -6.69
CA PHE A 286 -1.21 -7.11 -6.63
C PHE A 286 -2.39 -8.03 -7.00
N GLY A 287 -2.16 -9.34 -7.08
CA GLY A 287 -3.13 -10.31 -7.58
C GLY A 287 -3.31 -10.23 -9.10
N GLY A 288 -4.54 -10.46 -9.57
CA GLY A 288 -4.86 -10.40 -10.99
C GLY A 288 -6.32 -10.68 -11.31
N GLY A 289 -6.70 -10.44 -12.56
CA GLY A 289 -8.06 -10.67 -13.06
C GLY A 289 -9.11 -9.76 -12.39
N ARG A 290 -10.34 -10.27 -12.24
CA ARG A 290 -11.49 -9.50 -11.71
C ARG A 290 -11.29 -8.97 -10.29
N HIS A 291 -10.43 -9.61 -9.50
CA HIS A 291 -10.14 -9.26 -8.11
C HIS A 291 -8.71 -8.76 -7.92
N GLY A 292 -8.09 -8.22 -8.98
CA GLY A 292 -6.83 -7.49 -8.87
C GLY A 292 -6.97 -6.27 -7.95
N CYS A 293 -5.86 -5.83 -7.37
CA CYS A 293 -5.85 -4.73 -6.41
C CYS A 293 -6.26 -3.41 -7.08
N LEU A 294 -7.40 -2.85 -6.67
CA LEU A 294 -7.84 -1.52 -7.11
C LEU A 294 -6.94 -0.39 -6.60
N GLY A 295 -6.18 -0.64 -5.53
CA GLY A 295 -5.29 0.32 -4.90
C GLY A 295 -3.87 0.37 -5.49
N GLU A 296 -3.53 -0.45 -6.49
CA GLU A 296 -2.17 -0.56 -7.02
C GLU A 296 -1.56 0.79 -7.41
N THR A 297 -2.28 1.57 -8.24
CA THR A 297 -1.82 2.90 -8.65
C THR A 297 -1.65 3.83 -7.45
N PHE A 298 -2.57 3.78 -6.48
CA PHE A 298 -2.47 4.59 -5.26
C PHE A 298 -1.26 4.20 -4.40
N ALA A 299 -1.01 2.91 -4.23
CA ALA A 299 0.13 2.40 -3.47
C ALA A 299 1.46 2.84 -4.10
N TYR A 300 1.62 2.67 -5.41
CA TYR A 300 2.81 3.16 -6.12
C TYR A 300 2.98 4.66 -5.97
N MET A 301 1.91 5.44 -6.14
CA MET A 301 2.00 6.89 -5.93
C MET A 301 2.47 7.21 -4.51
N GLN A 302 1.77 6.70 -3.50
CA GLN A 302 2.03 7.01 -2.10
C GLN A 302 3.47 6.65 -1.70
N VAL A 303 3.91 5.44 -2.01
CA VAL A 303 5.27 4.97 -1.67
C VAL A 303 6.33 5.76 -2.45
N LYS A 304 6.13 6.03 -3.74
CA LYS A 304 7.07 6.82 -4.53
C LYS A 304 7.16 8.27 -4.06
N THR A 305 6.06 8.91 -3.65
CA THR A 305 6.11 10.26 -3.07
C THR A 305 6.94 10.28 -1.79
N VAL A 306 6.73 9.30 -0.90
CA VAL A 306 7.49 9.19 0.35
C VAL A 306 8.98 9.02 0.07
N TRP A 307 9.35 8.07 -0.78
CA TRP A 307 10.76 7.79 -1.09
C TRP A 307 11.42 8.88 -1.92
N SER A 308 10.70 9.49 -2.87
CA SER A 308 11.21 10.66 -3.60
C SER A 308 11.56 11.78 -2.62
N TYR A 309 10.67 12.11 -1.69
CA TYR A 309 10.94 13.13 -0.68
C TYR A 309 12.14 12.75 0.20
N LEU A 310 12.17 11.53 0.76
CA LEU A 310 13.27 11.05 1.59
C LEU A 310 14.61 11.12 0.86
N LEU A 311 14.68 10.63 -0.38
CA LEU A 311 15.91 10.60 -1.16
C LEU A 311 16.37 12.01 -1.56
N GLN A 312 15.48 12.97 -1.78
CA GLN A 312 15.87 14.34 -2.10
C GLN A 312 16.41 15.11 -0.87
N HIS A 313 15.94 14.77 0.34
CA HIS A 313 16.17 15.56 1.54
C HIS A 313 17.05 14.89 2.60
N PHE A 314 17.34 13.59 2.45
CA PHE A 314 18.13 12.84 3.43
C PHE A 314 19.09 11.85 2.76
N GLU A 315 20.26 11.72 3.39
CA GLU A 315 21.10 10.54 3.27
C GLU A 315 20.67 9.55 4.33
N LEU A 316 20.50 8.29 3.94
CA LEU A 316 19.97 7.24 4.80
C LEU A 316 20.93 6.05 4.83
N GLU A 317 21.21 5.57 6.03
CA GLU A 317 22.07 4.41 6.27
C GLU A 317 21.36 3.43 7.21
N LEU A 318 21.19 2.19 6.76
CA LEU A 318 20.65 1.12 7.60
C LEU A 318 21.68 0.74 8.67
N THR A 319 21.37 0.98 9.94
CA THR A 319 22.26 0.69 11.09
C THR A 319 21.90 -0.59 11.82
N SER A 320 20.66 -1.06 11.67
CA SER A 320 20.22 -2.38 12.13
C SER A 320 20.61 -3.50 11.14
N PRO A 321 20.62 -4.77 11.59
CA PRO A 321 20.65 -5.91 10.67
C PRO A 321 19.50 -5.83 9.64
N PHE A 322 19.71 -6.41 8.47
CA PHE A 322 18.65 -6.47 7.47
C PHE A 322 17.40 -7.15 8.05
N PRO A 323 16.21 -6.55 7.92
CA PRO A 323 15.02 -7.04 8.60
C PRO A 323 14.62 -8.45 8.18
N GLU A 324 14.00 -9.16 9.11
CA GLU A 324 13.37 -10.46 8.88
C GLU A 324 11.86 -10.33 8.66
N VAL A 325 11.29 -11.31 7.98
CA VAL A 325 9.85 -11.40 7.73
C VAL A 325 9.09 -11.81 9.00
N ASP A 326 8.00 -11.10 9.30
CA ASP A 326 7.05 -11.48 10.35
C ASP A 326 5.81 -12.16 9.77
N TRP A 327 5.58 -13.42 10.16
CA TRP A 327 4.50 -14.27 9.67
C TRP A 327 3.30 -14.35 10.62
N ASN A 328 3.33 -13.61 11.74
CA ASN A 328 2.35 -13.77 12.82
C ASN A 328 1.06 -12.96 12.64
N ALA A 329 0.98 -12.14 11.59
CA ALA A 329 -0.17 -11.31 11.27
C ALA A 329 -0.83 -11.72 9.95
N MET A 330 -2.03 -11.20 9.67
CA MET A 330 -2.73 -11.45 8.41
C MET A 330 -1.96 -10.90 7.20
N VAL A 331 -1.35 -9.73 7.36
CA VAL A 331 -0.43 -9.14 6.39
C VAL A 331 0.98 -9.46 6.85
N VAL A 332 1.78 -10.06 5.97
CA VAL A 332 3.14 -10.47 6.28
C VAL A 332 4.01 -9.22 6.44
N GLY A 333 4.52 -9.04 7.66
CA GLY A 333 5.17 -7.82 8.10
C GLY A 333 6.68 -7.95 8.24
N ILE A 334 7.24 -7.04 9.04
CA ILE A 334 8.68 -6.94 9.31
C ILE A 334 8.89 -7.09 10.81
N LYS A 335 9.77 -8.02 11.21
CA LYS A 335 10.11 -8.26 12.62
C LYS A 335 10.94 -7.12 13.17
N GLY A 336 10.65 -6.76 14.43
CA GLY A 336 11.46 -5.80 15.19
C GLY A 336 11.44 -4.39 14.58
N LYS A 337 12.53 -3.68 14.84
CA LYS A 337 12.77 -2.30 14.39
C LYS A 337 13.70 -2.28 13.19
N VAL A 338 13.50 -1.30 12.30
CA VAL A 338 14.40 -1.05 11.17
C VAL A 338 15.13 0.25 11.42
N MET A 339 16.21 0.19 12.20
CA MET A 339 16.98 1.37 12.60
C MET A 339 17.76 1.93 11.40
N VAL A 340 17.59 3.23 11.18
CA VAL A 340 18.21 4.00 10.10
C VAL A 340 18.78 5.29 10.66
N ARG A 341 20.06 5.53 10.39
CA ARG A 341 20.68 6.84 10.57
C ARG A 341 20.33 7.72 9.38
N TYR A 342 19.95 8.95 9.66
CA TYR A 342 19.66 9.95 8.65
C TYR A 342 20.52 11.19 8.83
N LYS A 343 20.85 11.84 7.72
CA LYS A 343 21.45 13.17 7.68
C LYS A 343 20.74 14.01 6.63
N ARG A 344 20.29 15.21 6.99
CA ARG A 344 19.68 16.15 6.06
C ARG A 344 20.67 16.48 4.94
N ARG A 345 20.14 16.47 3.72
CA ARG A 345 20.82 16.98 2.54
C ARG A 345 19.86 17.83 1.74
N GLN A 346 20.42 18.63 0.86
CA GLN A 346 19.68 19.20 -0.26
C GLN A 346 20.28 18.58 -1.52
N LEU A 347 19.52 17.72 -2.19
CA LEU A 347 19.99 17.13 -3.44
C LEU A 347 20.08 18.24 -4.50
N THR A 348 21.30 18.57 -4.90
CA THR A 348 21.56 19.58 -5.94
C THR A 348 21.71 18.92 -7.31
N CYS A 349 21.41 19.67 -8.37
CA CYS A 349 21.43 19.21 -9.76
C CYS A 349 22.85 19.19 -10.39
N GLU A 350 23.89 19.49 -9.60
CA GLU A 350 25.29 19.51 -10.02
C GLU A 350 25.85 18.12 -10.36
#